data_AF-U4TKG3-F1
#
_entry.id   AF-U4TKG3-F1
#
_cell.length_a   1.000
_cell.length_b   1.000
_cell.length_c   1.000
_cell.angle_alpha   90.00
_cell.angle_beta   90.00
_cell.angle_gamma   90.00
#
_symmetry.space_group_name_H-M   'P 1'
#
loop_
_entity.id
_entity.type
_entity.pdbx_description
1 polymer ?
#
loop_
_entity_poly.entity_id
_entity_poly.type
_entity_poly.pdbx_seq_one_letter_code
_entity_poly.pdbx_strand_id
1 'polypeptide(L)'
;MYLVPGLEFQEMALRWYEKQYGNKIIRLPHFETSDFYRYGSFRDPDGEVKIVSVREEYDYLRYKTGTYWIAGGERISDSIVRRAMIKHSGSIDEQRGRFYPLAEWTKQDVMQYIDHYHLFLSPEQKRLGFSFASLAGSELSVIRQYYPADYERILHYFPEADAGVERFERYGE
;
A
#
# COMPACT_ATOMS: atom_id res chain seq x y z
N MET A 1 -5.19 1.25 1.18
CA MET A 1 -5.17 2.27 0.12
C MET A 1 -4.88 1.58 -1.20
N TYR A 2 -5.16 2.23 -2.33
CA TYR A 2 -4.91 1.67 -3.67
C TYR A 2 -4.20 2.68 -4.57
N LEU A 3 -3.36 2.21 -5.50
CA LEU A 3 -2.90 3.02 -6.63
C LEU A 3 -3.95 3.06 -7.73
N VAL A 4 -4.59 1.92 -7.99
CA VAL A 4 -5.69 1.77 -8.95
C VAL A 4 -6.87 1.11 -8.23
N PRO A 5 -8.08 1.70 -8.28
CA PRO A 5 -9.22 1.16 -7.55
C PRO A 5 -9.70 -0.15 -8.16
N GLY A 6 -10.01 -1.14 -7.32
CA GLY A 6 -10.67 -2.37 -7.76
C GLY A 6 -9.78 -3.36 -8.50
N LEU A 7 -8.47 -3.38 -8.21
CA LEU A 7 -7.61 -4.48 -8.61
C LEU A 7 -8.04 -5.74 -7.86
N GLU A 8 -8.42 -6.78 -8.60
CA GLU A 8 -9.04 -7.98 -8.05
C GLU A 8 -8.07 -8.73 -7.12
N PHE A 9 -6.78 -8.77 -7.44
CA PHE A 9 -5.79 -9.39 -6.54
C PHE A 9 -5.70 -8.69 -5.18
N GLN A 10 -5.96 -7.37 -5.09
CA GLN A 10 -6.03 -6.63 -3.83
C GLN A 10 -7.40 -6.81 -3.15
N GLU A 11 -8.49 -6.66 -3.91
CA GLU A 11 -9.85 -6.78 -3.38
C GLU A 11 -10.15 -8.18 -2.81
N MET A 12 -9.55 -9.23 -3.36
CA MET A 12 -9.65 -10.58 -2.79
C MET A 12 -9.17 -10.63 -1.34
N ALA A 13 -8.02 -10.02 -1.03
CA ALA A 13 -7.48 -9.97 0.33
C ALA A 13 -8.37 -9.15 1.26
N LEU A 14 -8.83 -7.99 0.78
CA LEU A 14 -9.74 -7.13 1.54
C LEU A 14 -11.04 -7.86 1.87
N ARG A 15 -11.70 -8.49 0.89
CA ARG A 15 -12.94 -9.24 1.11
C ARG A 15 -12.76 -10.39 2.09
N TRP A 16 -11.60 -11.06 2.08
CA TRP A 16 -11.30 -12.09 3.08
C TRP A 16 -11.31 -11.49 4.49
N TYR A 17 -10.55 -10.41 4.72
CA TYR A 17 -10.47 -9.76 6.04
C TYR A 17 -11.80 -9.16 6.50
N GLU A 18 -12.57 -8.57 5.59
CA GLU A 18 -13.92 -8.08 5.89
C GLU A 18 -14.86 -9.22 6.33
N LYS A 19 -14.76 -10.38 5.66
CA LYS A 19 -15.54 -11.57 6.03
C LYS A 19 -15.11 -12.12 7.40
N GLN A 20 -13.80 -12.19 7.68
CA GLN A 20 -13.31 -12.74 8.94
C GLN A 20 -13.65 -11.86 10.16
N TYR A 21 -13.51 -10.55 10.03
CA TYR A 21 -13.66 -9.63 11.15
C TYR A 21 -15.00 -8.91 11.22
N GLY A 22 -15.88 -9.10 10.23
CA GLY A 22 -17.21 -8.47 10.18
C GLY A 22 -17.19 -6.96 9.97
N ASN A 23 -16.03 -6.38 9.66
CA ASN A 23 -15.84 -4.94 9.48
C ASN A 23 -15.71 -4.61 7.99
N LYS A 24 -16.17 -3.42 7.58
CA LYS A 24 -15.92 -2.90 6.23
C LYS A 24 -14.61 -2.12 6.20
N ILE A 25 -13.78 -2.39 5.19
CA ILE A 25 -12.53 -1.67 4.97
C ILE A 25 -12.82 -0.46 4.06
N ILE A 26 -12.45 0.74 4.49
CA ILE A 26 -12.59 1.93 3.65
C ILE A 26 -11.53 1.88 2.55
N ARG A 27 -11.97 1.87 1.28
CA ARG A 27 -11.07 2.00 0.12
C ARG A 27 -10.76 3.47 -0.09
N LEU A 28 -9.47 3.81 -0.08
CA LEU A 28 -8.98 5.16 -0.37
C LEU A 28 -7.84 5.09 -1.38
N PRO A 29 -7.73 6.08 -2.28
CA PRO A 29 -6.53 6.24 -3.08
C PRO A 29 -5.33 6.42 -2.15
N HIS A 30 -4.15 5.98 -2.58
CA HIS A 30 -2.90 6.27 -1.90
C HIS A 30 -2.53 7.75 -2.14
N PHE A 31 -2.00 8.46 -1.14
CA PHE A 31 -1.66 9.88 -1.26
C PHE A 31 -0.77 10.18 -2.49
N GLU A 32 0.20 9.31 -2.81
CA GLU A 32 1.08 9.45 -3.98
C GLU A 32 0.33 9.41 -5.32
N THR A 33 -0.90 8.89 -5.37
CA THR A 33 -1.71 8.96 -6.61
C THR A 33 -1.97 10.40 -7.02
N SER A 34 -2.09 11.33 -6.06
CA SER A 34 -2.24 12.75 -6.37
C SER A 34 -0.99 13.32 -7.05
N ASP A 35 0.20 12.89 -6.64
CA ASP A 35 1.46 13.25 -7.29
C ASP A 35 1.55 12.64 -8.70
N PHE A 36 1.16 11.37 -8.86
CA PHE A 36 1.22 10.70 -10.17
C PHE A 36 0.35 11.40 -11.20
N TYR A 37 -0.85 11.82 -10.79
CA TYR A 37 -1.76 12.57 -11.65
C TYR A 37 -1.25 13.99 -11.89
N ARG A 38 -0.83 14.71 -10.85
CA ARG A 38 -0.43 16.12 -11.00
C ARG A 38 0.82 16.30 -11.87
N TYR A 39 1.81 15.44 -11.68
CA TYR A 39 3.11 15.56 -12.33
C TYR A 39 3.29 14.62 -13.53
N GLY A 40 2.31 13.77 -13.82
CA GLY A 40 2.37 12.87 -14.97
C GLY A 40 3.35 11.72 -14.78
N SER A 41 3.32 11.05 -13.63
CA SER A 41 4.07 9.81 -13.46
C SER A 41 3.30 8.66 -14.08
N PHE A 42 3.85 8.08 -15.15
CA PHE A 42 3.26 6.99 -15.93
C PHE A 42 1.97 7.35 -16.70
N ARG A 43 1.72 8.65 -16.91
CA ARG A 43 0.55 9.21 -17.59
C ARG A 43 0.79 10.69 -17.90
N ASP A 44 -0.06 11.27 -18.73
CA ASP A 44 -0.08 12.73 -18.92
C ASP A 44 -0.38 13.48 -17.61
N PRO A 45 0.30 14.62 -17.35
CA PRO A 45 0.10 15.43 -16.16
C PRO A 45 -1.24 16.18 -16.19
N ASP A 46 -1.87 16.30 -15.02
CA ASP A 46 -3.08 17.10 -14.79
C ASP A 46 -2.82 18.17 -13.72
N GLY A 47 -2.58 19.40 -14.18
CA GLY A 47 -2.26 20.55 -13.32
C GLY A 47 -3.38 20.97 -12.36
N GLU A 48 -4.61 20.49 -12.54
CA GLU A 48 -5.75 20.81 -11.67
C GLU A 48 -5.83 19.89 -10.45
N VAL A 49 -5.17 18.72 -10.50
CA VAL A 49 -5.16 17.77 -9.39
C VAL A 49 -4.39 18.34 -8.21
N LYS A 50 -5.06 18.43 -7.07
CA LYS A 50 -4.46 18.90 -5.81
C LYS A 50 -3.66 17.77 -5.18
N ILE A 51 -2.49 18.10 -4.66
CA ILE A 51 -1.69 17.18 -3.87
C ILE A 51 -2.39 16.91 -2.54
N VAL A 52 -2.48 15.63 -2.19
CA VAL A 52 -3.03 15.15 -0.94
C VAL A 52 -1.87 14.65 -0.08
N SER A 53 -1.71 15.21 1.10
CA SER A 53 -0.73 14.75 2.07
C SER A 53 -1.26 13.56 2.90
N VAL A 54 -0.33 12.77 3.46
CA VAL A 54 -0.66 11.70 4.44
C VAL A 54 -1.50 12.24 5.61
N ARG A 55 -1.22 13.48 6.04
CA ARG A 55 -1.97 14.12 7.13
C ARG A 55 -3.44 14.34 6.74
N GLU A 56 -3.68 14.84 5.53
CA GLU A 56 -5.06 15.09 5.05
C GLU A 56 -5.84 13.79 4.90
N GLU A 57 -5.20 12.68 4.50
CA GLU A 57 -5.84 11.36 4.50
C GLU A 57 -6.24 10.92 5.91
N TYR A 58 -5.34 11.08 6.89
CA TYR A 58 -5.66 10.78 8.28
C TYR A 58 -6.79 11.66 8.81
N ASP A 59 -6.76 12.96 8.52
CA ASP A 59 -7.81 13.90 8.94
C ASP A 59 -9.15 13.55 8.29
N TYR A 60 -9.17 13.17 7.02
CA TYR A 60 -10.36 12.66 6.33
C TYR A 60 -10.89 11.37 6.96
N LEU A 61 -10.02 10.40 7.27
CA LEU A 61 -10.42 9.15 7.91
C LEU A 61 -11.03 9.41 9.28
N ARG A 62 -10.40 10.25 10.11
CA ARG A 62 -10.92 10.66 11.42
C ARG A 62 -12.29 11.33 11.30
N TYR A 63 -12.44 12.22 10.32
CA TYR A 63 -13.74 12.86 10.04
C TYR A 63 -14.80 11.82 9.65
N LYS A 64 -14.44 10.82 8.83
CA LYS A 64 -15.38 9.79 8.37
C LYS A 64 -15.76 8.76 9.43
N THR A 65 -14.84 8.41 10.32
CA THR A 65 -15.03 7.32 11.30
C THR A 65 -15.33 7.83 12.71
N GLY A 66 -15.06 9.10 13.00
CA GLY A 66 -15.09 9.65 14.36
C GLY A 66 -13.94 9.15 15.26
N THR A 67 -12.97 8.40 14.71
CA THR A 67 -11.83 7.89 15.48
C THR A 67 -10.77 8.96 15.65
N TYR A 68 -10.01 8.92 16.75
CA TYR A 68 -8.83 9.75 16.94
C TYR A 68 -7.54 8.97 16.66
N TRP A 69 -7.45 7.79 17.27
CA TRP A 69 -6.29 6.90 17.22
C TRP A 69 -6.20 6.14 15.90
N ILE A 70 -4.99 6.08 15.35
CA ILE A 70 -4.66 5.27 14.17
C ILE A 70 -3.55 4.28 14.55
N ALA A 71 -3.81 2.99 14.37
CA ALA A 71 -2.84 1.92 14.56
C ALA A 71 -1.96 1.78 13.32
N GLY A 72 -0.64 1.83 13.51
CA GLY A 72 0.37 1.71 12.48
C GLY A 72 1.13 0.39 12.53
N GLY A 73 1.38 -0.23 11.38
CA GLY A 73 2.18 -1.46 11.28
C GLY A 73 3.69 -1.22 11.23
N GLU A 74 4.14 0.03 11.34
CA GLU A 74 5.56 0.38 11.23
C GLU A 74 6.38 -0.19 12.38
N ARG A 75 7.58 -0.67 12.03
CA ARG A 75 8.54 -1.26 12.96
C ARG A 75 9.81 -0.43 13.01
N ILE A 76 10.50 -0.47 14.14
CA ILE A 76 11.82 0.17 14.31
C ILE A 76 12.84 -0.38 13.30
N SER A 77 12.66 -1.61 12.84
CA SER A 77 13.54 -2.28 11.87
C SER A 77 13.30 -1.87 10.42
N ASP A 78 12.21 -1.14 10.11
CA ASP A 78 11.85 -0.83 8.71
C ASP A 78 12.75 0.25 8.08
N SER A 79 13.21 1.24 8.86
CA SER A 79 14.20 2.24 8.38
C SER A 79 14.83 3.01 9.55
N ILE A 80 15.96 3.68 9.28
CA ILE A 80 16.60 4.60 10.26
C ILE A 80 15.63 5.71 10.67
N VAL A 81 14.82 6.22 9.74
CA VAL A 81 13.83 7.26 10.00
C VAL A 81 12.73 6.74 10.94
N ARG A 82 12.19 5.55 10.67
CA ARG A 82 11.16 4.91 11.52
C ARG A 82 11.72 4.57 12.91
N ARG A 83 12.97 4.09 12.98
CA ARG A 83 13.70 3.89 14.24
C ARG A 83 13.78 5.17 15.06
N ALA A 84 14.24 6.26 14.46
CA ALA A 84 14.37 7.54 15.16
C ALA A 84 13.00 8.06 15.65
N MET A 85 11.99 8.01 14.78
CA MET A 85 10.62 8.43 15.12
C MET A 85 10.05 7.65 16.31
N ILE A 86 10.10 6.31 16.26
CA ILE A 86 9.54 5.45 17.32
C ILE A 86 10.39 5.52 18.60
N LYS A 87 11.72 5.64 18.50
CA LYS A 87 12.55 5.85 19.70
C LYS A 87 12.31 7.20 20.37
N HIS A 88 11.95 8.23 19.61
CA HIS A 88 11.62 9.55 20.13
C HIS A 88 10.22 9.60 20.76
N SER A 89 9.20 9.06 20.07
CA SER A 89 7.80 9.12 20.52
C SER A 89 7.37 7.95 21.41
N GLY A 90 8.13 6.85 21.42
CA GLY A 90 7.67 5.56 21.93
C GLY A 90 6.76 4.84 20.94
N SER A 91 6.11 3.77 21.39
CA SER A 91 5.10 3.06 20.59
C SER A 91 3.74 3.77 20.58
N ILE A 92 3.57 4.84 21.36
CA ILE A 92 2.34 5.66 21.44
C ILE A 92 2.73 7.13 21.27
N ASP A 93 2.36 7.70 20.13
CA ASP A 93 2.54 9.12 19.80
C ASP A 93 1.20 9.84 20.03
N GLU A 94 1.00 10.33 21.25
CA GLU A 94 -0.24 11.01 21.66
C GLU A 94 -0.49 12.28 20.84
N GLN A 95 0.56 13.04 20.54
CA GLN A 95 0.46 14.28 19.79
C GLN A 95 -0.10 14.05 18.38
N ARG A 96 0.33 12.97 17.72
CA ARG A 96 -0.19 12.60 16.40
C ARG A 96 -1.40 11.68 16.44
N GLY A 97 -1.83 11.22 17.62
CA GLY A 97 -2.90 10.23 17.76
C GLY A 97 -2.55 8.92 17.06
N ARG A 98 -1.31 8.45 17.20
CA ARG A 98 -0.78 7.24 16.54
C ARG A 98 -0.25 6.25 17.56
N PHE A 99 -0.38 4.96 17.28
CA PHE A 99 0.33 3.93 18.03
C PHE A 99 0.81 2.80 17.12
N TYR A 100 1.88 2.13 17.51
CA TYR A 100 2.63 1.17 16.69
C TYR A 100 2.74 -0.19 17.39
N PRO A 101 1.72 -1.07 17.29
CA PRO A 101 1.68 -2.35 18.01
C PRO A 101 2.84 -3.27 17.68
N LEU A 102 3.40 -3.15 16.47
CA LEU A 102 4.48 -3.99 15.97
C LEU A 102 5.86 -3.33 16.11
N ALA A 103 5.97 -2.19 16.81
CA ALA A 103 7.18 -1.36 16.87
C ALA A 103 8.48 -2.15 17.10
N GLU A 104 8.45 -3.12 18.01
CA GLU A 104 9.63 -3.90 18.42
C GLU A 104 9.74 -5.26 17.73
N TRP A 105 8.76 -5.62 16.89
CA TRP A 105 8.74 -6.91 16.21
C TRP A 105 9.74 -6.95 15.05
N THR A 106 10.31 -8.12 14.83
CA THR A 106 11.09 -8.44 13.64
C THR A 106 10.18 -8.92 12.50
N LYS A 107 10.74 -9.08 11.29
CA LYS A 107 10.01 -9.73 10.18
C LYS A 107 9.65 -11.17 10.54
N GLN A 108 10.53 -11.87 11.23
CA GLN A 108 10.28 -13.25 11.62
C GLN A 108 9.10 -13.35 12.58
N ASP A 109 9.01 -12.46 13.58
CA ASP A 109 7.88 -12.45 14.53
C ASP A 109 6.53 -12.24 13.82
N VAL A 110 6.48 -11.30 12.87
CA VAL A 110 5.28 -11.05 12.06
C VAL A 110 4.89 -12.29 11.25
N MET A 111 5.86 -12.92 10.58
CA MET A 111 5.59 -14.12 9.77
C MET A 111 5.14 -15.31 10.63
N GLN A 112 5.75 -15.50 11.80
CA GLN A 112 5.36 -16.55 12.74
C GLN A 112 3.95 -16.33 13.29
N TYR A 113 3.57 -15.08 13.57
CA TYR A 113 2.21 -14.75 14.00
C TYR A 113 1.19 -15.04 12.90
N ILE A 114 1.49 -14.64 11.66
CA ILE A 114 0.64 -14.93 10.50
C ILE A 114 0.45 -16.44 10.34
N ASP A 115 1.52 -17.22 10.46
CA ASP A 115 1.47 -18.69 10.35
C ASP A 115 0.64 -19.31 11.49
N HIS A 116 0.92 -18.92 12.74
CA HIS A 116 0.26 -19.44 13.94
C HIS A 116 -1.26 -19.22 13.93
N TYR A 117 -1.71 -18.05 13.45
CA TYR A 117 -3.13 -17.70 13.37
C TYR A 117 -3.76 -17.97 11.99
N HIS A 118 -3.00 -18.57 11.07
CA HIS A 118 -3.44 -18.83 9.70
C HIS A 118 -4.04 -17.60 9.01
N LEU A 119 -3.41 -16.43 9.21
CA LEU A 119 -3.87 -15.19 8.58
C LEU A 119 -3.66 -15.25 7.06
N PHE A 120 -4.60 -14.70 6.31
CA PHE A 120 -4.53 -14.74 4.86
C PHE A 120 -3.44 -13.81 4.32
N LEU A 121 -2.47 -14.41 3.64
CA LEU A 121 -1.54 -13.70 2.77
C LEU A 121 -2.02 -13.84 1.32
N SER A 122 -2.18 -12.70 0.67
CA SER A 122 -2.58 -12.64 -0.73
C SER A 122 -1.59 -13.41 -1.61
N PRO A 123 -2.08 -14.12 -2.64
CA PRO A 123 -1.20 -14.81 -3.58
C PRO A 123 -0.23 -13.87 -4.31
N GLU A 124 -0.58 -12.59 -4.51
CA GLU A 124 0.34 -11.58 -5.08
C GLU A 124 1.56 -11.38 -4.16
N GLN A 125 1.36 -11.24 -2.85
CA GLN A 125 2.46 -11.06 -1.91
C GLN A 125 3.43 -12.25 -1.93
N LYS A 126 2.93 -13.48 -2.12
CA LYS A 126 3.79 -14.67 -2.25
C LYS A 126 4.64 -14.65 -3.52
N ARG A 127 4.16 -14.01 -4.59
CA ARG A 127 4.85 -13.92 -5.88
C ARG A 127 5.84 -12.76 -5.92
N LEU A 128 5.46 -11.60 -5.37
CA LEU A 128 6.32 -10.41 -5.29
C LEU A 128 7.33 -10.50 -4.14
N GLY A 129 7.03 -11.25 -3.08
CA GLY A 129 7.80 -11.28 -1.84
C GLY A 129 7.51 -10.11 -0.89
N PHE A 130 6.66 -9.18 -1.32
CA PHE A 130 6.17 -8.01 -0.59
C PHE A 130 4.80 -7.60 -1.15
N SER A 131 4.09 -6.71 -0.46
CA SER A 131 2.79 -6.22 -0.93
C SER A 131 2.98 -5.27 -2.11
N PHE A 132 2.15 -5.37 -3.15
CA PHE A 132 2.18 -4.48 -4.31
C PHE A 132 2.20 -3.00 -3.88
N ALA A 133 3.27 -2.30 -4.25
CA ALA A 133 3.57 -0.98 -3.69
C ALA A 133 3.94 0.05 -4.77
N SER A 134 4.28 -0.37 -5.99
CA SER A 134 4.70 0.54 -7.04
C SER A 134 4.26 0.12 -8.43
N LEU A 135 4.44 1.02 -9.40
CA LEU A 135 4.28 0.74 -10.84
C LEU A 135 5.62 0.39 -11.50
N ALA A 136 6.59 -0.13 -10.74
CA ALA A 136 7.87 -0.56 -11.29
C ALA A 136 7.68 -1.72 -12.30
N GLY A 137 8.48 -1.71 -13.37
CA GLY A 137 8.41 -2.72 -14.42
C GLY A 137 8.55 -4.17 -13.92
N SER A 138 9.38 -4.39 -12.89
CA SER A 138 9.57 -5.70 -12.28
C SER A 138 8.32 -6.20 -11.53
N GLU A 139 7.64 -5.34 -10.77
CA GLU A 139 6.36 -5.67 -10.13
C GLU A 139 5.28 -5.90 -11.18
N LEU A 140 5.17 -4.98 -12.15
CA LEU A 140 4.14 -5.04 -13.18
C LEU A 140 4.31 -6.20 -14.16
N SER A 141 5.54 -6.67 -14.43
CA SER A 141 5.75 -7.89 -15.22
C SER A 141 5.15 -9.12 -14.53
N VAL A 142 5.26 -9.23 -13.19
CA VAL A 142 4.60 -10.28 -12.40
C VAL A 142 3.07 -10.13 -12.49
N ILE A 143 2.54 -8.90 -12.41
CA ILE A 143 1.10 -8.66 -12.55
C ILE A 143 0.61 -9.01 -13.97
N ARG A 144 1.34 -8.63 -15.03
CA ARG A 144 1.05 -9.01 -16.42
C ARG A 144 0.95 -10.52 -16.59
N GLN A 145 1.88 -11.26 -15.97
CA GLN A 145 1.93 -12.72 -16.08
C GLN A 145 0.76 -13.41 -15.35
N TYR A 146 0.39 -12.95 -14.15
CA TYR A 146 -0.53 -13.69 -13.26
C TYR A 146 -1.90 -13.06 -13.07
N TYR A 147 -2.05 -11.77 -13.36
CA TYR A 147 -3.28 -11.01 -13.22
C TYR A 147 -3.47 -10.07 -14.44
N PRO A 148 -3.56 -10.60 -15.67
CA PRO A 148 -3.58 -9.80 -16.90
C PRO A 148 -4.75 -8.80 -16.97
N ALA A 149 -5.92 -9.14 -16.41
CA ALA A 149 -7.05 -8.21 -16.35
C ALA A 149 -6.77 -7.02 -15.41
N ASP A 150 -6.09 -7.27 -14.28
CA ASP A 150 -5.66 -6.19 -13.38
C ASP A 150 -4.53 -5.37 -14.02
N TYR A 151 -3.66 -6.00 -14.80
CA TYR A 151 -2.63 -5.30 -15.59
C TYR A 151 -3.26 -4.34 -16.62
N GLU A 152 -4.23 -4.80 -17.40
CA GLU A 152 -4.98 -3.93 -18.34
C GLU A 152 -5.66 -2.77 -17.62
N ARG A 153 -6.23 -3.04 -16.44
CA ARG A 153 -6.83 -2.00 -15.61
C ARG A 153 -5.80 -0.99 -15.11
N ILE A 154 -4.60 -1.43 -14.75
CA ILE A 154 -3.50 -0.52 -14.39
C ILE A 154 -3.14 0.37 -15.59
N LEU A 155 -2.97 -0.21 -16.77
CA LEU A 155 -2.64 0.55 -17.99
C LEU A 155 -3.76 1.52 -18.40
N HIS A 156 -5.02 1.25 -18.05
CA HIS A 156 -6.09 2.23 -18.25
C HIS A 156 -5.89 3.52 -17.42
N TYR A 157 -5.32 3.40 -16.22
CA TYR A 157 -5.06 4.55 -15.33
C TYR A 157 -3.67 5.16 -15.56
N PHE A 158 -2.70 4.33 -15.93
CA PHE A 158 -1.28 4.67 -16.09
C PHE A 158 -0.73 4.03 -17.37
N PRO A 159 -1.09 4.54 -18.56
CA PRO A 159 -0.76 3.90 -19.83
C PRO A 159 0.73 3.74 -20.08
N GLU A 160 1.55 4.66 -19.58
CA GLU A 160 3.00 4.65 -19.83
C GLU A 160 3.76 3.66 -18.93
N ALA A 161 3.08 3.03 -17.96
CA ALA A 161 3.68 2.02 -17.11
C ALA A 161 4.15 0.77 -17.89
N ASP A 162 3.53 0.50 -19.05
CA ASP A 162 3.91 -0.61 -19.96
C ASP A 162 5.36 -0.48 -20.46
N ALA A 163 5.85 0.76 -20.65
CA ALA A 163 7.22 1.00 -21.08
C ALA A 163 8.25 0.48 -20.05
N GLY A 164 7.93 0.59 -18.75
CA GLY A 164 8.75 0.03 -17.68
C GLY A 164 8.78 -1.49 -17.71
N VAL A 165 7.64 -2.13 -18.01
CA VAL A 165 7.52 -3.59 -18.15
C VAL A 165 8.34 -4.09 -19.33
N GLU A 166 8.18 -3.48 -20.51
CA GLU A 166 8.91 -3.85 -21.71
C GLU A 166 10.44 -3.67 -21.54
N ARG A 167 10.87 -2.62 -20.83
CA ARG A 167 12.28 -2.43 -20.48
C ARG A 167 12.79 -3.57 -19.59
N PHE A 168 12.06 -3.88 -18.52
CA PHE A 168 12.45 -4.92 -17.58
C PHE A 168 12.49 -6.32 -18.23
N GLU A 169 11.49 -6.68 -19.04
CA GLU A 169 11.41 -8.00 -19.67
C GLU A 169 12.50 -8.21 -20.74
N ARG A 170 12.95 -7.14 -21.40
CA ARG A 170 14.00 -7.22 -22.42
C ARG A 170 15.41 -7.14 -21.87
N TYR A 171 15.62 -6.35 -20.81
CA TYR A 171 16.97 -5.99 -20.35
C TYR A 171 17.26 -6.39 -18.90
N GLY A 172 16.26 -6.79 -18.12
CA GLY A 172 16.41 -7.17 -16.72
C GLY A 172 16.60 -6.00 -15.75
N GLU A 173 16.45 -4.75 -16.22
CA GLU A 173 16.63 -3.51 -15.46
C GLU A 173 15.39 -2.62 -15.47
#